data_AF-A0A2U1JGC3-F1
#
_entry.id   AF-A0A2U1JGC3-F1
#
_cell.length_a   1.000
_cell.length_b   1.000
_cell.length_c   1.000
_cell.angle_alpha   90.00
_cell.angle_beta   90.00
_cell.angle_gamma   90.00
#
_symmetry.space_group_name_H-M   'P 1'
#
loop_
_entity.id
_entity.type
_entity.pdbx_description
1 polymer ?
#
loop_
_entity_poly.entity_id
_entity_poly.type
_entity_poly.pdbx_seq_one_letter_code
_entity_poly.pdbx_strand_id
1 'polypeptide(L)'
;MQASKKSKKKKKATSLKQSKKQSVSYVCFVCHEKEEIPLSVVRDFDLMDDGDPTTPPMFSCEKCGGKMYPEYYKGVHGVEYKLSDVL
;
A
#
# COMPACT_ATOMS: atom_id res chain seq x y z
N MET A 1 -34.04 23.15 47.33
CA MET A 1 -33.86 22.23 46.19
C MET A 1 -32.71 22.75 45.34
N GLN A 2 -31.84 21.86 44.86
CA GLN A 2 -30.48 22.13 44.43
C GLN A 2 -30.40 22.75 43.02
N ALA A 3 -29.66 23.85 42.95
CA ALA A 3 -28.57 24.19 42.04
C ALA A 3 -28.48 23.55 40.62
N SER A 4 -28.34 24.45 39.64
CA SER A 4 -27.25 24.51 38.64
C SER A 4 -27.56 24.23 37.16
N LYS A 5 -27.04 25.17 36.37
CA LYS A 5 -27.30 25.47 34.97
C LYS A 5 -26.25 24.79 34.06
N LYS A 6 -26.71 24.40 32.86
CA LYS A 6 -26.07 24.48 31.53
C LYS A 6 -24.61 24.01 31.31
N SER A 7 -24.52 23.05 30.38
CA SER A 7 -23.61 22.99 29.21
C SER A 7 -22.16 22.52 29.40
N LYS A 8 -21.78 21.42 28.71
CA LYS A 8 -20.99 21.46 27.45
C LYS A 8 -20.43 20.07 27.08
N LYS A 9 -21.00 19.55 25.97
CA LYS A 9 -20.42 18.69 24.94
C LYS A 9 -18.88 18.69 24.86
N LYS A 10 -18.26 17.51 24.92
CA LYS A 10 -16.90 17.29 24.38
C LYS A 10 -16.89 16.03 23.51
N LYS A 11 -17.01 16.27 22.20
CA LYS A 11 -16.82 15.29 21.13
C LYS A 11 -15.36 14.79 21.20
N LYS A 12 -15.15 13.47 21.27
CA LYS A 12 -13.83 12.86 21.01
C LYS A 12 -13.63 12.84 19.49
N ALA A 13 -12.98 13.86 18.97
CA ALA A 13 -12.41 13.85 17.63
C ALA A 13 -11.11 13.05 17.71
N THR A 14 -11.16 11.78 17.29
CA THR A 14 -9.95 10.97 17.17
C THR A 14 -9.27 11.34 15.87
N SER A 15 -8.37 12.31 15.99
CA SER A 15 -7.14 12.56 15.24
C SER A 15 -7.02 11.90 13.85
N LEU A 16 -6.92 12.78 12.85
CA LEU A 16 -6.31 12.56 11.55
C LEU A 16 -5.24 11.46 11.59
N LYS A 17 -5.45 10.36 10.88
CA LYS A 17 -4.35 9.49 10.48
C LYS A 17 -3.93 9.95 9.10
N GLN A 18 -2.75 10.55 9.04
CA GLN A 18 -2.06 11.01 7.85
C GLN A 18 -2.41 10.16 6.64
N SER A 19 -2.94 10.80 5.60
CA SER A 19 -2.88 10.32 4.23
C SER A 19 -1.40 10.17 3.86
N LYS A 20 -0.73 9.13 4.36
CA LYS A 20 0.57 8.73 3.87
C LYS A 20 0.31 8.33 2.43
N LYS A 21 0.76 9.15 1.48
CA LYS A 21 0.95 8.71 0.10
C LYS A 21 1.94 7.56 0.20
N GLN A 22 1.44 6.35 0.37
CA GLN A 22 2.29 5.17 0.39
C GLN A 22 2.58 4.87 -1.08
N SER A 23 3.84 4.99 -1.46
CA SER A 23 4.39 4.40 -2.68
C SER A 23 5.07 3.09 -2.30
N VAL A 24 5.14 2.19 -3.27
CA VAL A 24 5.89 0.94 -3.18
C VAL A 24 6.96 1.03 -4.26
N SER A 25 8.22 0.85 -3.85
CA SER A 25 9.33 0.77 -4.80
C SER A 25 9.31 -0.60 -5.48
N TYR A 26 9.20 -0.61 -6.80
CA TYR A 26 9.32 -1.78 -7.64
C TYR A 26 10.69 -1.79 -8.28
N VAL A 27 11.34 -2.95 -8.29
CA VAL A 27 12.67 -3.14 -8.89
C VAL A 27 12.54 -4.07 -10.09
N CYS A 28 13.09 -3.66 -11.22
CA CYS A 28 13.15 -4.51 -12.41
C CYS A 28 14.23 -5.59 -12.27
N PHE A 29 13.91 -6.85 -12.59
CA PHE A 29 14.90 -7.94 -12.57
C PHE A 29 15.92 -7.89 -13.71
N VAL A 30 15.66 -7.10 -14.77
CA VAL A 30 16.51 -7.06 -15.96
C VAL A 30 17.49 -5.88 -15.90
N CYS A 31 16.98 -4.67 -15.68
CA CYS A 31 17.79 -3.45 -15.68
C CYS A 31 18.04 -2.86 -14.28
N HIS A 32 17.45 -3.46 -13.23
CA HIS A 32 17.54 -2.98 -11.83
C HIS A 32 17.05 -1.54 -11.61
N GLU A 33 16.24 -1.01 -12.52
CA GLU A 33 15.52 0.25 -12.30
C GLU A 33 14.55 0.14 -11.15
N LYS A 34 14.45 1.24 -10.40
CA LYS A 34 13.48 1.41 -9.32
C LYS A 34 12.38 2.36 -9.74
N GLU A 35 11.14 1.91 -9.72
CA GLU A 35 9.96 2.72 -10.00
C GLU A 35 9.10 2.83 -8.74
N GLU A 36 8.66 4.04 -8.40
CA GLU A 36 7.74 4.25 -7.28
C GLU A 36 6.29 4.18 -7.75
N ILE A 37 5.65 3.05 -7.50
CA ILE A 37 4.25 2.83 -7.84
C ILE A 37 3.36 3.20 -6.64
N PRO A 38 2.30 4.02 -6.79
CA PRO A 38 1.38 4.31 -5.70
C PRO A 38 0.73 3.06 -5.15
N LEU A 39 0.70 2.90 -3.82
CA LEU A 39 0.10 1.75 -3.14
C LEU A 39 -1.38 1.55 -3.51
N SER A 40 -2.11 2.63 -3.81
CA SER A 40 -3.50 2.54 -4.26
C SER A 40 -3.59 1.73 -5.55
N VAL A 41 -2.77 2.05 -6.55
CA VAL A 41 -2.72 1.33 -7.83
C VAL A 41 -2.35 -0.13 -7.60
N VAL A 42 -1.32 -0.38 -6.77
CA VAL A 42 -0.91 -1.75 -6.43
C VAL A 42 -2.07 -2.53 -5.80
N ARG A 43 -2.81 -1.92 -4.86
CA ARG A 43 -3.95 -2.58 -4.20
C ARG A 43 -5.15 -2.77 -5.10
N ASP A 44 -5.44 -1.81 -5.97
CA ASP A 44 -6.55 -1.93 -6.91
C ASP A 44 -6.27 -3.10 -7.88
N PHE A 45 -5.02 -3.25 -8.34
CA PHE A 45 -4.59 -4.41 -9.13
C PHE A 45 -4.62 -5.71 -8.31
N ASP A 46 -4.11 -5.73 -7.07
CA ASP A 46 -4.15 -6.92 -6.17
C ASP A 46 -5.60 -7.37 -5.86
N LEU A 47 -6.57 -6.46 -5.91
CA LEU A 47 -7.99 -6.76 -5.67
C LEU A 47 -8.74 -7.17 -6.94
N MET A 48 -8.33 -6.64 -8.10
CA MET A 48 -8.93 -6.94 -9.40
C MET A 48 -8.31 -8.16 -10.08
N ASP A 49 -7.10 -8.56 -9.70
CA ASP A 49 -6.44 -9.75 -10.21
C ASP A 49 -7.09 -10.99 -9.58
N ASP A 50 -7.84 -11.76 -10.39
CA ASP A 50 -8.34 -13.09 -10.01
C ASP A 50 -7.21 -14.16 -9.94
N GLY A 51 -5.95 -13.72 -9.97
CA GLY A 51 -4.75 -14.55 -9.88
C GLY A 51 -4.50 -15.12 -8.48
N ASP A 52 -3.32 -15.72 -8.31
CA ASP A 52 -2.92 -16.29 -7.03
C ASP A 52 -2.73 -15.18 -5.97
N PRO A 53 -3.46 -15.22 -4.83
CA PRO A 53 -3.37 -14.21 -3.76
C PRO A 53 -2.03 -14.23 -3.01
N THR A 54 -1.12 -15.12 -3.42
CA THR A 54 0.24 -15.31 -2.89
C THR A 54 1.32 -14.72 -3.79
N THR A 55 0.94 -14.05 -4.89
CA THR A 55 1.87 -13.40 -5.81
C THR A 55 1.51 -11.91 -5.88
N PRO A 56 2.48 -10.98 -5.75
CA PRO A 56 2.15 -9.57 -5.87
C PRO A 56 1.89 -9.21 -7.34
N PRO A 57 1.10 -8.15 -7.61
CA PRO A 57 0.93 -7.64 -8.96
C PRO A 57 2.29 -7.23 -9.54
N MET A 58 2.63 -7.78 -10.70
CA MET A 58 3.87 -7.47 -11.40
C MET A 58 3.64 -6.36 -12.42
N PHE A 59 4.52 -5.35 -12.40
CA PHE A 59 4.52 -4.28 -13.40
C PHE A 59 5.59 -4.52 -14.46
N SER A 60 5.37 -3.96 -15.65
CA SER A 60 6.35 -3.96 -16.74
C SER A 60 7.19 -2.70 -16.65
N CYS A 61 8.52 -2.83 -16.63
CA CYS A 61 9.43 -1.69 -16.58
C CYS A 61 9.30 -0.80 -17.82
N GLU A 62 9.19 0.51 -17.65
CA GLU A 62 9.07 1.43 -18.79
C GLU A 62 10.35 1.47 -19.66
N LYS A 63 11.52 1.19 -19.08
CA LYS A 63 12.80 1.22 -19.83
C LYS A 63 13.08 -0.03 -20.65
N CYS A 64 12.74 -1.21 -20.15
CA CYS A 64 13.16 -2.48 -20.76
C CYS A 64 12.03 -3.48 -21.00
N GLY A 65 10.81 -3.20 -20.53
CA GLY A 65 9.68 -4.14 -20.59
C GLY A 65 9.85 -5.38 -19.70
N GLY A 66 10.90 -5.41 -18.86
CA GLY A 66 11.15 -6.50 -17.93
C GLY A 66 10.15 -6.53 -16.77
N LYS A 67 9.99 -7.70 -16.15
CA LYS A 67 9.14 -7.86 -14.96
C LYS A 67 9.75 -7.13 -13.77
N MET A 68 8.89 -6.42 -13.05
CA MET A 68 9.25 -5.71 -11.83
C MET A 68 8.58 -6.32 -10.62
N TYR A 69 9.26 -6.21 -9.48
CA TYR A 69 8.83 -6.80 -8.23
C TYR A 69 8.98 -5.81 -7.08
N PRO A 70 8.04 -5.76 -6.12
CA PRO A 70 8.09 -4.79 -5.05
C PRO A 70 9.23 -5.11 -4.06
N GLU A 71 9.98 -4.08 -3.63
CA GLU A 71 10.99 -4.22 -2.55
C GLU A 71 10.33 -4.71 -1.26
N TYR A 72 9.20 -4.09 -0.90
CA TYR A 72 8.34 -4.51 0.19
C TYR A 72 6.90 -4.07 -0.05
N TYR A 73 5.97 -5.01 -0.09
CA TYR A 73 4.54 -4.75 -0.22
C TYR A 73 3.73 -5.68 0.68
N LYS A 74 2.66 -5.17 1.27
CA LYS A 74 1.69 -5.98 2.02
C LYS A 74 0.37 -5.99 1.26
N GLY A 75 0.06 -7.15 0.67
CA GLY A 75 -1.16 -7.43 -0.09
C GLY A 75 -2.42 -7.23 0.73
N VAL A 76 -3.56 -7.11 0.04
CA VAL A 76 -4.87 -6.96 0.70
C VAL A 76 -5.26 -8.22 1.48
N HIS A 77 -4.75 -9.38 1.06
CA HIS A 77 -4.94 -10.68 1.73
C HIS A 77 -4.05 -10.88 2.97
N GLY A 78 -3.22 -9.90 3.32
CA GLY A 78 -2.29 -9.98 4.45
C GLY A 78 -0.96 -10.66 4.14
N VAL A 79 -0.73 -11.06 2.89
CA VAL A 79 0.54 -11.60 2.39
C VAL A 79 1.57 -10.48 2.32
N GLU A 80 2.78 -10.75 2.80
CA GLU A 80 3.90 -9.82 2.74
C GLU A 80 4.87 -10.27 1.66
N TYR A 81 5.09 -9.39 0.70
CA TYR A 81 5.99 -9.57 -0.42
C TYR A 81 7.26 -8.80 -0.17
N LYS A 82 8.40 -9.47 -0.31
CA LYS A 82 9.73 -8.88 -0.15
C LYS A 82 10.59 -9.32 -1.31
N LEU A 83 11.25 -8.36 -1.95
CA LEU A 83 12.18 -8.67 -3.04
C LEU A 83 13.33 -9.58 -2.56
N SER A 84 13.78 -9.41 -1.31
CA SER A 84 14.84 -10.22 -0.71
C SER A 84 14.48 -11.69 -0.44
N ASP A 85 13.22 -12.10 -0.57
CA ASP A 85 12.83 -13.52 -0.51
C ASP A 85 12.98 -14.21 -1.89
N VAL A 86 13.03 -13.41 -2.96
CA VAL A 86 13.03 -13.87 -4.36
C VAL A 86 14.44 -13.83 -4.98
N LEU A 87 15.38 -13.10 -4.37
CA LEU A 87 16.73 -12.79 -4.86
C LEU A 87 17.80 -13.47 -3.99
#